data_AF-A0A920TXK4-F1
#
_entry.id   AF-A0A920TXK4-F1
#
_cell.length_a   1.000
_cell.length_b   1.000
_cell.length_c   1.000
_cell.angle_alpha   90.00
_cell.angle_beta   90.00
_cell.angle_gamma   90.00
#
_symmetry.space_group_name_H-M   'P 1'
#
loop_
_entity.id
_entity.type
_entity.pdbx_description
1 polymer ?
#
loop_
_entity_poly.entity_id
_entity_poly.type
_entity_poly.pdbx_seq_one_letter_code
_entity_poly.pdbx_strand_id
1 'polypeptide(L)'
;MKFINRSILNLKDEVIRTGKLNGLQIISDKGSDDEFFKIESNKRLPKNIMDDEVKEERERAIDLCQKYRKIAKMIDDAKIDKSDNVEKFRALIPAKLDEKIVRMYKEHIHSVQSEYDTYVKNTSLEKDNEDLGNFRGYVSMPLHLLEVVLWLCHFYERHEDDIRHGECKQNISRMVNKDDLLGHIVNFGFHFSKHFLREGDKIAIAILAELVKNIRVEVNVPQPLGFHARPSTYISLIARQYDGELHMLVNGEKYNAKSVMSLLQAGGAIADKGFKTVEFEGPQQAIEDVKILAQYNYCEEGEFPRKLSYLKPEGV
;
A
#
# COMPACT_ATOMS: atom_id res chain seq x y z
N MET A 1 -15.56 22.62 -7.61
CA MET A 1 -16.99 22.45 -7.28
C MET A 1 -17.95 23.30 -8.12
N LYS A 2 -17.73 24.63 -8.31
CA LYS A 2 -18.66 25.49 -9.08
C LYS A 2 -18.95 25.00 -10.52
N PHE A 3 -17.93 24.51 -11.23
CA PHE A 3 -18.08 23.98 -12.59
C PHE A 3 -18.99 22.75 -12.63
N ILE A 4 -18.72 21.72 -11.82
CA ILE A 4 -19.50 20.48 -11.77
C ILE A 4 -20.97 20.78 -11.46
N ASN A 5 -21.24 21.58 -10.43
CA ASN A 5 -22.61 21.93 -10.04
C ASN A 5 -23.32 22.69 -11.18
N ARG A 6 -22.65 23.66 -11.81
CA ARG A 6 -23.21 24.40 -12.95
C ARG A 6 -23.50 23.47 -14.14
N SER A 7 -22.57 22.58 -14.48
CA SER A 7 -22.76 21.65 -15.60
C SER A 7 -23.90 20.66 -15.35
N ILE A 8 -24.03 20.14 -14.11
CA ILE A 8 -25.15 19.27 -13.73
C ILE A 8 -26.49 20.01 -13.83
N LEU A 9 -26.55 21.25 -13.33
CA LEU A 9 -27.77 22.08 -13.43
C LEU A 9 -28.13 22.39 -14.89
N ASN A 10 -27.15 22.76 -15.71
CA ASN A 10 -27.37 23.00 -17.15
C ASN A 10 -27.92 21.75 -17.86
N LEU A 11 -27.36 20.58 -17.57
CA LEU A 11 -27.82 19.31 -18.13
C LEU A 11 -29.23 18.96 -17.64
N LYS A 12 -29.51 19.15 -16.34
CA LYS A 12 -30.84 18.95 -15.76
C LYS A 12 -31.88 19.83 -16.46
N ASP A 13 -31.60 21.11 -16.62
CA ASP A 13 -32.52 22.06 -17.26
C ASP A 13 -32.80 21.68 -18.72
N GLU A 14 -31.77 21.23 -19.44
CA GLU A 14 -31.95 20.76 -20.81
C GLU A 14 -32.77 19.48 -20.92
N VAL A 15 -32.54 18.51 -20.03
CA VAL A 15 -33.33 17.28 -19.96
C VAL A 15 -34.79 17.62 -19.69
N ILE A 16 -35.06 18.55 -18.78
CA ILE A 16 -36.42 19.01 -18.47
C ILE A 16 -37.05 19.68 -19.70
N ARG A 17 -36.32 20.58 -20.36
CA ARG A 17 -36.79 21.29 -21.56
C ARG A 17 -37.11 20.31 -22.69
N THR A 18 -36.21 19.37 -22.97
CA THR A 18 -36.37 18.35 -24.01
C THR A 18 -37.54 17.42 -23.69
N GLY A 19 -37.69 17.02 -22.43
CA GLY A 19 -38.82 16.20 -21.99
C GLY A 19 -40.16 16.90 -22.23
N LYS A 20 -40.29 18.17 -21.83
CA LYS A 20 -41.51 18.96 -22.08
C LYS A 20 -41.84 19.09 -23.58
N LEU A 21 -40.83 19.31 -24.42
CA LEU A 21 -41.00 19.40 -25.88
C LEU A 21 -41.52 18.09 -26.49
N ASN A 22 -41.20 16.94 -25.88
CA ASN A 22 -41.68 15.62 -26.30
C ASN A 22 -42.97 15.18 -25.58
N GLY A 23 -43.67 16.11 -24.91
CA GLY A 23 -44.95 15.85 -24.25
C GLY A 23 -44.86 15.19 -22.87
N LEU A 24 -43.65 15.07 -22.29
CA LEU A 24 -43.52 14.58 -20.91
C LEU A 24 -43.97 15.65 -19.91
N GLN A 25 -44.91 15.28 -19.04
CA GLN A 25 -45.26 16.09 -17.88
C GLN A 25 -44.24 15.86 -16.77
N ILE A 26 -43.31 16.81 -16.61
CA ILE A 26 -42.32 16.78 -15.54
C ILE A 26 -42.89 17.52 -14.33
N ILE A 27 -43.28 16.76 -13.32
CA ILE A 27 -43.63 17.29 -12.00
C ILE A 27 -42.30 17.59 -11.31
N SER A 28 -42.02 18.87 -11.11
CA SER A 28 -40.88 19.33 -10.32
C SER A 28 -41.08 18.86 -8.87
N ASP A 29 -40.52 17.71 -8.51
CA ASP A 29 -40.33 17.44 -7.09
C ASP A 29 -39.29 18.43 -6.57
N LYS A 30 -39.69 19.28 -5.62
CA LYS A 30 -38.76 20.11 -4.85
C LYS A 30 -38.10 19.17 -3.84
N GLY A 31 -37.32 18.21 -4.33
CA GLY A 31 -36.58 17.30 -3.47
C GLY A 31 -35.80 18.11 -2.45
N SER A 32 -35.97 17.80 -1.17
CA SER A 32 -35.23 18.45 -0.10
C SER A 32 -33.73 18.29 -0.38
N ASP A 33 -32.98 19.40 -0.34
CA ASP A 33 -31.54 19.44 -0.57
C ASP A 33 -30.71 18.50 0.34
N ASP A 34 -31.36 17.88 1.34
CA ASP A 34 -30.75 17.08 2.41
C ASP A 34 -30.59 15.57 2.14
N GLU A 35 -31.17 14.99 1.08
CA GLU A 35 -31.15 13.51 0.93
C GLU A 35 -29.86 12.93 0.33
N PHE A 36 -29.00 13.74 -0.28
CA PHE A 36 -27.79 13.23 -0.97
C PHE A 36 -26.55 13.09 -0.08
N PHE A 37 -26.58 13.54 1.18
CA PHE A 37 -25.38 13.63 2.03
C PHE A 37 -25.28 12.64 3.21
N LYS A 38 -26.14 11.62 3.30
CA LYS A 38 -26.08 10.64 4.40
C LYS A 38 -25.68 9.25 3.96
N ILE A 39 -24.43 9.08 3.56
CA ILE A 39 -23.76 7.77 3.68
C ILE A 39 -22.41 7.98 4.36
N GLU A 40 -22.43 8.25 5.66
CA GLU A 40 -21.29 7.89 6.52
C GLU A 40 -21.54 6.49 7.09
N SER A 41 -20.98 5.49 6.42
CA SER A 41 -20.83 4.16 6.99
C SER A 41 -19.45 4.05 7.66
N ASN A 42 -19.30 4.69 8.82
CA ASN A 42 -18.10 4.60 9.66
C ASN A 42 -18.34 3.73 10.90
N LYS A 43 -19.20 2.70 10.83
CA LYS A 43 -19.29 1.71 11.91
C LYS A 43 -18.23 0.63 11.74
N ARG A 44 -17.15 0.77 12.52
CA ARG A 44 -16.07 -0.22 12.66
C ARG A 44 -16.59 -1.42 13.45
N LEU A 45 -16.53 -2.61 12.86
CA LEU A 45 -16.80 -3.85 13.58
C LEU A 45 -15.47 -4.39 14.15
N PRO A 46 -15.43 -4.75 15.44
CA PRO A 46 -14.29 -5.46 16.02
C PRO A 46 -14.09 -6.80 15.31
N LYS A 47 -12.84 -7.12 14.96
CA LYS A 47 -12.45 -8.44 14.47
C LYS A 47 -12.44 -9.39 15.68
N ASN A 48 -13.26 -10.44 15.68
CA ASN A 48 -13.41 -11.41 16.78
C ASN A 48 -12.64 -12.73 16.54
N ILE A 49 -11.71 -12.75 15.59
CA ILE A 49 -10.85 -13.92 15.35
C ILE A 49 -9.57 -13.67 16.13
N MET A 50 -9.14 -14.65 16.93
CA MET A 50 -7.94 -14.54 17.74
C MET A 50 -6.73 -14.23 16.85
N ASP A 51 -6.12 -13.05 17.05
CA ASP A 51 -4.90 -12.61 16.39
C ASP A 51 -3.74 -13.48 16.90
N ASP A 52 -3.47 -14.59 16.21
CA ASP A 52 -2.10 -15.07 16.16
C ASP A 52 -1.35 -14.08 15.25
N GLU A 53 -0.32 -13.38 15.76
CA GLU A 53 0.56 -12.55 14.93
C GLU A 53 1.19 -13.43 13.83
N VAL A 54 0.58 -13.43 12.66
CA VAL A 54 1.10 -14.19 11.52
C VAL A 54 2.20 -13.35 10.88
N LYS A 55 3.39 -13.95 10.72
CA LYS A 55 4.55 -13.38 9.99
C LYS A 55 4.16 -12.79 8.61
N GLU A 56 3.07 -13.27 8.03
CA GLU A 56 2.46 -12.76 6.80
C GLU A 56 2.07 -11.28 6.86
N GLU A 57 1.66 -10.71 8.01
CA GLU A 57 1.13 -9.33 8.05
C GLU A 57 2.19 -8.28 7.72
N ARG A 58 3.41 -8.44 8.25
CA ARG A 58 4.53 -7.52 7.97
C ARG A 58 4.98 -7.63 6.52
N GLU A 59 5.14 -8.84 6.01
CA GLU A 59 5.52 -9.07 4.61
C GLU A 59 4.49 -8.46 3.66
N ARG A 60 3.19 -8.66 3.95
CA ARG A 60 2.09 -8.02 3.21
C ARG A 60 2.16 -6.50 3.26
N ALA A 61 2.47 -5.89 4.40
CA ALA A 61 2.63 -4.44 4.52
C ALA A 61 3.84 -3.91 3.72
N ILE A 62 4.95 -4.66 3.70
CA ILE A 62 6.13 -4.35 2.88
C ILE A 62 5.78 -4.40 1.40
N ASP A 63 5.16 -5.49 0.94
CA ASP A 63 4.74 -5.67 -0.46
C ASP A 63 3.78 -4.57 -0.90
N LEU A 64 2.82 -4.23 -0.03
CA LEU A 64 1.85 -3.18 -0.24
C LEU A 64 2.52 -1.81 -0.44
N CYS A 65 3.45 -1.46 0.45
CA CYS A 65 4.23 -0.23 0.34
C CYS A 65 5.00 -0.23 -0.98
N GLN A 66 5.77 -1.28 -1.28
CA GLN A 66 6.54 -1.36 -2.52
C GLN A 66 5.68 -1.23 -3.78
N LYS A 67 4.50 -1.85 -3.80
CA LYS A 67 3.54 -1.75 -4.89
C LYS A 67 3.02 -0.33 -5.06
N TYR A 68 2.65 0.34 -3.98
CA TYR A 68 2.25 1.74 -4.01
C TYR A 68 3.35 2.64 -4.59
N ARG A 69 4.60 2.47 -4.13
CA ARG A 69 5.76 3.23 -4.61
C ARG A 69 5.99 3.05 -6.12
N LYS A 70 5.82 1.82 -6.64
CA LYS A 70 5.91 1.55 -8.09
C LYS A 70 4.86 2.35 -8.87
N ILE A 71 3.64 2.46 -8.35
CA ILE A 71 2.55 3.21 -9.00
C ILE A 71 2.83 4.72 -8.95
N ALA A 72 3.27 5.24 -7.80
CA ALA A 72 3.63 6.64 -7.64
C ALA A 72 4.73 7.04 -8.65
N LYS A 73 5.77 6.21 -8.80
CA LYS A 73 6.82 6.40 -9.80
C LYS A 73 6.29 6.38 -11.23
N MET A 74 5.45 5.39 -11.56
CA MET A 74 4.86 5.28 -12.90
C MET A 74 4.04 6.52 -13.30
N ILE A 75 3.27 7.08 -12.36
CA ILE A 75 2.48 8.30 -12.61
C ILE A 75 3.38 9.55 -12.69
N ASP A 76 4.45 9.63 -11.90
CA ASP A 76 5.44 10.71 -12.02
C ASP A 76 6.18 10.66 -13.36
N ASP A 77 6.52 9.46 -13.85
CA ASP A 77 7.19 9.24 -15.14
C ASP A 77 6.34 9.63 -16.36
N ALA A 78 5.01 9.79 -16.20
CA ALA A 78 4.13 10.30 -17.24
C ALA A 78 4.45 11.77 -17.62
N LYS A 79 5.13 12.52 -16.73
CA LYS A 79 5.55 13.93 -16.94
C LYS A 79 4.39 14.83 -17.38
N ILE A 80 3.24 14.64 -16.74
CA ILE A 80 2.06 15.49 -16.88
C ILE A 80 2.07 16.47 -15.71
N ASP A 81 2.04 17.76 -16.01
CA ASP A 81 2.05 18.85 -15.05
C ASP A 81 0.91 19.83 -15.35
N LYS A 82 0.60 20.70 -14.38
CA LYS A 82 -0.40 21.76 -14.56
C LYS A 82 -0.02 22.70 -15.70
N SER A 83 -1.02 23.25 -16.36
CA SER A 83 -0.85 24.24 -17.42
C SER A 83 -2.10 25.11 -17.50
N ASP A 84 -1.97 26.36 -17.94
CA ASP A 84 -3.11 27.20 -18.27
C ASP A 84 -3.40 27.20 -19.78
N ASN A 85 -2.54 26.54 -20.56
CA ASN A 85 -2.71 26.39 -22.00
C ASN A 85 -3.61 25.19 -22.34
N VAL A 86 -4.83 25.49 -22.79
CA VAL A 86 -5.86 24.51 -23.15
C VAL A 86 -5.48 23.67 -24.38
N GLU A 87 -4.78 24.25 -25.36
CA GLU A 87 -4.33 23.52 -26.55
C GLU A 87 -3.33 22.42 -26.18
N LYS A 88 -2.53 22.63 -25.13
CA LYS A 88 -1.70 21.55 -24.57
C LYS A 88 -2.54 20.41 -24.01
N PHE A 89 -3.69 20.69 -23.40
CA PHE A 89 -4.56 19.65 -22.88
C PHE A 89 -5.26 18.86 -23.97
N ARG A 90 -5.73 19.52 -25.04
CA ARG A 90 -6.31 18.82 -26.20
C ARG A 90 -5.35 17.81 -26.82
N ALA A 91 -4.06 18.13 -26.87
CA ALA A 91 -3.03 17.22 -27.35
C ALA A 91 -2.63 16.16 -26.30
N LEU A 92 -2.61 16.54 -25.01
CA LEU A 92 -2.13 15.68 -23.92
C LEU A 92 -3.12 14.57 -23.57
N ILE A 93 -4.42 14.86 -23.51
CA ILE A 93 -5.43 13.87 -23.08
C ILE A 93 -5.40 12.64 -23.99
N PRO A 94 -5.58 12.74 -25.32
CA PRO A 94 -5.58 11.55 -26.19
C PRO A 94 -4.23 10.83 -26.25
N ALA A 95 -3.12 11.53 -25.99
CA ALA A 95 -1.77 10.98 -26.15
C ALA A 95 -1.20 10.34 -24.88
N LYS A 96 -1.58 10.83 -23.69
CA LYS A 96 -0.93 10.47 -22.42
C LYS A 96 -1.89 10.27 -21.25
N LEU A 97 -3.15 10.64 -21.36
CA LEU A 97 -4.12 10.58 -20.26
C LEU A 97 -5.53 10.26 -20.76
N ASP A 98 -5.62 9.30 -21.67
CA ASP A 98 -6.91 8.82 -22.17
C ASP A 98 -7.63 7.99 -21.09
N GLU A 99 -8.89 7.67 -21.34
CA GLU A 99 -9.73 6.86 -20.44
C GLU A 99 -9.04 5.54 -20.07
N LYS A 100 -8.36 4.91 -21.01
CA LYS A 100 -7.68 3.62 -20.82
C LYS A 100 -6.52 3.72 -19.85
N ILE A 101 -5.66 4.73 -19.99
CA ILE A 101 -4.52 4.98 -19.12
C ILE A 101 -5.00 5.33 -17.70
N VAL A 102 -6.02 6.18 -17.59
CA VAL A 102 -6.59 6.56 -16.30
C VAL A 102 -7.21 5.34 -15.59
N ARG A 103 -7.92 4.48 -16.34
CA ARG A 103 -8.48 3.23 -15.82
C ARG A 103 -7.39 2.31 -15.29
N MET A 104 -6.30 2.14 -16.02
CA MET A 104 -5.15 1.35 -15.57
C MET A 104 -4.58 1.89 -14.24
N TYR A 105 -4.38 3.21 -14.12
CA TYR A 105 -3.93 3.82 -12.86
C TYR A 105 -4.91 3.59 -11.71
N LYS A 106 -6.22 3.76 -11.96
CA LYS A 106 -7.27 3.50 -10.97
C LYS A 106 -7.23 2.05 -10.47
N GLU A 107 -7.13 1.08 -11.39
CA GLU A 107 -7.09 -0.35 -11.04
C GLU A 107 -5.87 -0.72 -10.20
N HIS A 108 -4.70 -0.15 -10.51
CA HIS A 108 -3.50 -0.37 -9.71
C HIS A 108 -3.64 0.15 -8.27
N ILE A 109 -4.16 1.36 -8.08
CA ILE A 109 -4.39 1.92 -6.73
C ILE A 109 -5.50 1.15 -6.01
N HIS A 110 -6.57 0.76 -6.72
CA HIS A 110 -7.65 -0.04 -6.15
C HIS A 110 -7.12 -1.38 -5.62
N SER A 111 -6.18 -2.01 -6.34
CA SER A 111 -5.55 -3.25 -5.90
C SER A 111 -4.75 -3.06 -4.59
N VAL A 112 -4.02 -1.95 -4.44
CA VAL A 112 -3.38 -1.59 -3.17
C VAL A 112 -4.43 -1.40 -2.06
N GLN A 113 -5.49 -0.65 -2.32
CA GLN A 113 -6.53 -0.43 -1.31
C GLN A 113 -7.20 -1.74 -0.86
N SER A 114 -7.47 -2.63 -1.81
CA SER A 114 -8.09 -3.94 -1.54
C SER A 114 -7.18 -4.82 -0.68
N GLU A 115 -5.87 -4.85 -0.97
CA GLU A 115 -4.89 -5.58 -0.19
C GLU A 115 -4.73 -4.99 1.22
N TYR A 116 -4.71 -3.66 1.35
CA TYR A 116 -4.71 -2.99 2.66
C TYR A 116 -5.94 -3.40 3.49
N ASP A 117 -7.15 -3.21 2.93
CA ASP A 117 -8.41 -3.48 3.62
C ASP A 117 -8.55 -4.97 3.99
N THR A 118 -7.87 -5.87 3.27
CA THR A 118 -7.91 -7.33 3.51
C THR A 118 -6.88 -7.79 4.56
N TYR A 119 -5.63 -7.34 4.44
CA TYR A 119 -4.51 -7.93 5.18
C TYR A 119 -3.90 -7.03 6.26
N VAL A 120 -4.11 -5.71 6.19
CA VAL A 120 -3.49 -4.75 7.12
C VAL A 120 -4.51 -4.14 8.06
N LYS A 121 -5.73 -3.93 7.59
CA LYS A 121 -6.77 -3.27 8.37
C LYS A 121 -7.19 -4.09 9.58
N ASN A 122 -7.30 -3.42 10.72
CA ASN A 122 -7.64 -3.93 12.04
C ASN A 122 -6.64 -4.95 12.63
N THR A 123 -5.42 -5.06 12.09
CA THR A 123 -4.37 -5.92 12.68
C THR A 123 -3.65 -5.21 13.83
N SER A 124 -2.84 -5.94 14.62
CA SER A 124 -1.94 -5.33 15.60
C SER A 124 -0.95 -4.39 14.93
N LEU A 125 -0.44 -4.76 13.75
CA LEU A 125 0.51 -3.96 12.99
C LEU A 125 -0.03 -2.56 12.65
N GLU A 126 -1.30 -2.42 12.22
CA GLU A 126 -1.91 -1.10 11.97
C GLU A 126 -2.12 -0.30 13.27
N LYS A 127 -2.42 -0.97 14.39
CA LYS A 127 -2.62 -0.29 15.69
C LYS A 127 -1.31 0.23 16.26
N ASP A 128 -0.23 -0.52 16.06
CA ASP A 128 1.10 -0.21 16.59
C ASP A 128 1.85 0.80 15.70
N ASN A 129 1.41 0.97 14.44
CA ASN A 129 2.01 1.87 13.46
C ASN A 129 0.99 2.89 12.93
N GLU A 130 1.02 4.11 13.47
CA GLU A 130 0.12 5.20 13.05
C GLU A 130 0.30 5.58 11.57
N ASP A 131 1.50 5.41 11.01
CA ASP A 131 1.78 5.69 9.60
C ASP A 131 1.02 4.74 8.67
N LEU A 132 0.77 3.48 9.04
CA LEU A 132 -0.09 2.57 8.27
C LEU A 132 -1.53 3.10 8.19
N GLY A 133 -2.09 3.54 9.32
CA GLY A 133 -3.42 4.15 9.35
C GLY A 133 -3.53 5.39 8.46
N ASN A 134 -2.51 6.25 8.50
CA ASN A 134 -2.43 7.43 7.62
C ASN A 134 -2.25 7.04 6.14
N PHE A 135 -1.42 6.03 5.87
CA PHE A 135 -1.14 5.52 4.53
C PHE A 135 -2.41 5.10 3.80
N ARG A 136 -3.37 4.47 4.49
CA ARG A 136 -4.68 4.12 3.93
C ARG A 136 -5.42 5.33 3.33
N GLY A 137 -5.34 6.49 3.97
CA GLY A 137 -5.88 7.74 3.46
C GLY A 137 -5.22 8.17 2.14
N TYR A 138 -3.90 8.06 2.06
CA TYR A 138 -3.12 8.35 0.85
C TYR A 138 -3.28 7.31 -0.26
N VAL A 139 -3.83 6.12 0.04
CA VAL A 139 -4.30 5.18 -0.99
C VAL A 139 -5.67 5.58 -1.51
N SER A 140 -6.59 5.96 -0.62
CA SER A 140 -7.98 6.28 -0.97
C SER A 140 -8.12 7.60 -1.75
N MET A 141 -7.35 8.64 -1.42
CA MET A 141 -7.46 9.94 -2.08
C MET A 141 -7.15 9.89 -3.59
N PRO A 142 -6.01 9.32 -4.05
CA PRO A 142 -5.75 9.12 -5.47
C PRO A 142 -6.78 8.24 -6.15
N LEU A 143 -7.32 7.22 -5.48
CA LEU A 143 -8.35 6.34 -6.07
C LEU A 143 -9.59 7.16 -6.49
N HIS A 144 -10.13 7.96 -5.58
CA HIS A 144 -11.33 8.77 -5.83
C HIS A 144 -11.07 9.89 -6.83
N LEU A 145 -9.88 10.51 -6.79
CA LEU A 145 -9.52 11.53 -7.77
C LEU A 145 -9.34 10.93 -9.17
N LEU A 146 -8.70 9.77 -9.30
CA LEU A 146 -8.59 9.05 -10.58
C LEU A 146 -9.94 8.57 -11.09
N GLU A 147 -10.88 8.23 -10.21
CA GLU A 147 -12.26 7.95 -10.59
C GLU A 147 -12.96 9.18 -11.19
N VAL A 148 -12.81 10.35 -10.57
CA VAL A 148 -13.30 11.61 -11.17
C VAL A 148 -12.65 11.85 -12.52
N VAL A 149 -11.32 11.70 -12.64
CA VAL A 149 -10.61 11.87 -13.90
C VAL A 149 -11.13 10.89 -14.97
N LEU A 150 -11.38 9.64 -14.60
CA LEU A 150 -11.90 8.62 -15.51
C LEU A 150 -13.25 9.04 -16.09
N TRP A 151 -14.18 9.49 -15.24
CA TRP A 151 -15.49 9.97 -15.69
C TRP A 151 -15.38 11.19 -16.62
N LEU A 152 -14.48 12.13 -16.31
CA LEU A 152 -14.29 13.33 -17.11
C LEU A 152 -13.60 13.02 -18.46
N CYS A 153 -12.59 12.13 -18.49
CA CYS A 153 -11.97 11.66 -19.72
C CYS A 153 -12.97 10.90 -20.60
N HIS A 154 -13.73 9.97 -20.01
CA HIS A 154 -14.81 9.25 -20.71
C HIS A 154 -15.83 10.23 -21.32
N PHE A 155 -16.24 11.25 -20.55
CA PHE A 155 -17.13 12.29 -21.05
C PHE A 155 -16.49 13.07 -22.19
N TYR A 156 -15.24 13.50 -22.05
CA TYR A 156 -14.54 14.23 -23.12
C TYR A 156 -14.44 13.40 -24.41
N GLU A 157 -13.92 12.18 -24.33
CA GLU A 157 -13.68 11.29 -25.47
C GLU A 157 -14.98 10.94 -26.20
N ARG A 158 -16.02 10.55 -25.46
CA ARG A 158 -17.32 10.19 -26.06
C ARG A 158 -18.02 11.37 -26.76
N HIS A 159 -17.64 12.61 -26.43
CA HIS A 159 -18.17 13.83 -27.03
C HIS A 159 -17.17 14.54 -27.98
N GLU A 160 -15.98 13.99 -28.15
CA GLU A 160 -15.04 14.30 -29.24
C GLU A 160 -15.16 13.28 -30.38
N ASP A 161 -15.24 11.98 -30.08
CA ASP A 161 -15.32 10.91 -31.08
C ASP A 161 -16.56 11.08 -31.99
N ASP A 162 -16.33 10.95 -33.30
CA ASP A 162 -17.33 11.09 -34.36
C ASP A 162 -18.29 9.90 -34.48
N ILE A 163 -18.22 8.94 -33.55
CA ILE A 163 -19.03 7.71 -33.57
C ILE A 163 -20.53 8.01 -33.40
N ARG A 164 -20.90 9.18 -32.85
CA ARG A 164 -22.30 9.67 -32.79
C ARG A 164 -22.44 11.02 -33.49
N HIS A 165 -22.72 11.01 -34.79
CA HIS A 165 -23.27 12.18 -35.47
C HIS A 165 -24.73 12.40 -35.02
N GLY A 166 -24.99 13.48 -34.28
CA GLY A 166 -26.35 13.86 -33.91
C GLY A 166 -26.44 15.18 -33.13
N GLU A 167 -27.59 15.85 -33.21
CA GLU A 167 -27.90 17.12 -32.52
C GLU A 167 -27.57 17.10 -31.02
N CYS A 168 -27.67 15.93 -30.38
CA CYS A 168 -27.37 15.74 -28.96
C CYS A 168 -25.91 16.09 -28.60
N LYS A 169 -24.93 15.76 -29.46
CA LYS A 169 -23.51 16.12 -29.26
C LYS A 169 -23.31 17.63 -29.30
N GLN A 170 -24.00 18.32 -30.22
CA GLN A 170 -23.95 19.78 -30.33
C GLN A 170 -24.62 20.48 -29.14
N ASN A 171 -25.73 19.94 -28.63
CA ASN A 171 -26.41 20.51 -27.47
C ASN A 171 -25.59 20.36 -26.19
N ILE A 172 -25.01 19.17 -25.94
CA ILE A 172 -24.17 18.92 -24.75
C ILE A 172 -22.89 19.77 -24.78
N SER A 173 -22.23 19.89 -25.93
CA SER A 173 -21.02 20.72 -26.07
C SER A 173 -21.27 22.22 -25.89
N ARG A 174 -22.51 22.71 -26.09
CA ARG A 174 -22.91 24.08 -25.74
C ARG A 174 -23.13 24.28 -24.24
N MET A 175 -23.49 23.23 -23.51
CA MET A 175 -23.83 23.30 -22.07
C MET A 175 -22.62 23.10 -21.16
N VAL A 176 -21.62 22.35 -21.64
CA VAL A 176 -20.38 22.06 -20.91
C VAL A 176 -19.20 22.67 -21.66
N ASN A 177 -18.53 23.64 -21.03
CA ASN A 177 -17.30 24.20 -21.57
C ASN A 177 -16.19 23.13 -21.56
N LYS A 178 -15.76 22.72 -22.76
CA LYS A 178 -14.74 21.68 -22.97
C LYS A 178 -13.37 22.09 -22.44
N ASP A 179 -13.05 23.38 -22.47
CA ASP A 179 -11.75 23.91 -22.07
C ASP A 179 -11.64 23.90 -20.55
N ASP A 180 -12.73 24.31 -19.88
CA ASP A 180 -12.88 24.16 -18.44
C ASP A 180 -12.81 22.68 -18.04
N LEU A 181 -13.48 21.78 -18.77
CA LEU A 181 -13.45 20.34 -18.51
C LEU A 181 -12.03 19.77 -18.56
N LEU A 182 -11.28 20.06 -19.63
CA LEU A 182 -9.88 19.65 -19.77
C LEU A 182 -9.01 20.19 -18.64
N GLY A 183 -9.22 21.45 -18.26
CA GLY A 183 -8.59 22.05 -17.08
C GLY A 183 -8.89 21.29 -15.79
N HIS A 184 -10.13 20.84 -15.58
CA HIS A 184 -10.50 20.05 -14.39
C HIS A 184 -9.88 18.65 -14.41
N ILE A 185 -9.77 18.02 -15.57
CA ILE A 185 -9.08 16.73 -15.72
C ILE A 185 -7.63 16.84 -15.25
N VAL A 186 -6.87 17.80 -15.81
CA VAL A 186 -5.43 17.89 -15.58
C VAL A 186 -5.09 18.65 -14.30
N ASN A 187 -5.58 19.89 -14.15
CA ASN A 187 -5.15 20.79 -13.07
C ASN A 187 -5.78 20.46 -11.72
N PHE A 188 -6.93 19.79 -11.71
CA PHE A 188 -7.57 19.34 -10.49
C PHE A 188 -7.39 17.84 -10.30
N GLY A 189 -8.09 17.01 -11.08
CA GLY A 189 -8.16 15.58 -10.83
C GLY A 189 -6.78 14.92 -10.86
N PHE A 190 -6.11 14.94 -12.01
CA PHE A 190 -4.84 14.24 -12.18
C PHE A 190 -3.70 14.85 -11.34
N HIS A 191 -3.63 16.18 -11.28
CA HIS A 191 -2.62 16.84 -10.47
C HIS A 191 -2.73 16.47 -8.99
N PHE A 192 -3.93 16.53 -8.40
CA PHE A 192 -4.09 16.18 -6.99
C PHE A 192 -3.90 14.68 -6.76
N SER A 193 -4.29 13.81 -7.71
CA SER A 193 -3.92 12.38 -7.65
C SER A 193 -2.41 12.19 -7.54
N LYS A 194 -1.64 12.85 -8.41
CA LYS A 194 -0.17 12.85 -8.39
C LYS A 194 0.38 13.39 -7.06
N HIS A 195 -0.16 14.51 -6.57
CA HIS A 195 0.25 15.08 -5.29
C HIS A 195 0.07 14.10 -4.13
N PHE A 196 -1.12 13.52 -3.96
CA PHE A 196 -1.37 12.56 -2.89
C PHE A 196 -0.55 11.28 -3.03
N LEU A 197 -0.28 10.84 -4.27
CA LEU A 197 0.63 9.70 -4.49
C LEU A 197 2.07 9.98 -4.03
N ARG A 198 2.57 11.19 -4.27
CA ARG A 198 3.92 11.58 -3.84
C ARG A 198 4.01 11.73 -2.33
N GLU A 199 3.00 12.29 -1.69
CA GLU A 199 2.96 12.37 -0.22
C GLU A 199 2.79 10.97 0.41
N GLY A 200 1.99 10.10 -0.19
CA GLY A 200 1.88 8.71 0.23
C GLY A 200 3.16 7.89 0.04
N ASP A 201 3.97 8.17 -1.00
CA ASP A 201 5.26 7.50 -1.23
C ASP A 201 6.26 7.82 -0.12
N LYS A 202 6.23 9.05 0.41
CA LYS A 202 7.06 9.42 1.58
C LYS A 202 6.68 8.61 2.81
N ILE A 203 5.38 8.41 3.06
CA ILE A 203 4.89 7.60 4.17
C ILE A 203 5.24 6.13 3.95
N ALA A 204 5.08 5.61 2.73
CA ALA A 204 5.49 4.26 2.39
C ALA A 204 7.00 4.03 2.63
N ILE A 205 7.84 5.02 2.35
CA ILE A 205 9.28 4.96 2.67
C ILE A 205 9.51 4.92 4.19
N ALA A 206 8.79 5.72 4.97
CA ALA A 206 8.89 5.72 6.42
C ALA A 206 8.48 4.37 7.02
N ILE A 207 7.34 3.83 6.60
CA ILE A 207 6.86 2.49 6.99
C ILE A 207 7.90 1.43 6.64
N LEU A 208 8.41 1.42 5.41
CA LEU A 208 9.43 0.46 5.00
C LEU A 208 10.70 0.58 5.85
N ALA A 209 11.14 1.81 6.17
CA ALA A 209 12.31 2.02 7.01
C ALA A 209 12.11 1.49 8.43
N GLU A 210 10.90 1.58 8.97
CA GLU A 210 10.56 1.03 10.28
C GLU A 210 10.43 -0.49 10.25
N LEU A 211 9.73 -1.04 9.25
CA LEU A 211 9.52 -2.48 9.11
C LEU A 211 10.80 -3.25 8.76
N VAL A 212 11.81 -2.57 8.23
CA VAL A 212 13.11 -3.17 7.84
C VAL A 212 14.22 -2.84 8.86
N LYS A 213 13.93 -2.17 9.98
CA LYS A 213 14.95 -1.90 11.01
C LYS A 213 15.50 -3.21 11.61
N ASN A 214 16.82 -3.36 11.53
CA ASN A 214 17.53 -4.38 12.29
C ASN A 214 17.48 -4.02 13.78
N ILE A 215 16.98 -4.94 14.59
CA ILE A 215 16.98 -4.81 16.05
C ILE A 215 18.11 -5.65 16.64
N ARG A 216 18.57 -5.26 17.83
CA ARG A 216 19.55 -6.01 18.61
C ARG A 216 18.90 -6.72 19.79
N VAL A 217 19.38 -7.92 20.08
CA VAL A 217 19.02 -8.64 21.30
C VAL A 217 20.26 -9.30 21.90
N GLU A 218 20.37 -9.27 23.22
CA GLU A 218 21.29 -10.12 23.96
C GLU A 218 20.60 -11.43 24.38
N VAL A 219 21.21 -12.57 24.08
CA VAL A 219 20.72 -13.91 24.43
C VAL A 219 21.80 -14.74 25.10
N ASN A 220 21.39 -15.72 25.90
CA ASN A 220 22.31 -16.62 26.59
C ASN A 220 23.04 -17.55 25.61
N VAL A 221 24.29 -17.88 25.91
CA VAL A 221 25.07 -18.90 25.18
C VAL A 221 24.53 -20.30 25.54
N PRO A 222 24.34 -21.20 24.54
CA PRO A 222 23.84 -22.55 24.78
C PRO A 222 24.67 -23.31 25.82
N GLN A 223 24.00 -24.04 26.70
CA GLN A 223 24.66 -24.93 27.66
C GLN A 223 24.46 -26.40 27.30
N PRO A 224 25.44 -27.28 27.57
CA PRO A 224 26.72 -26.99 28.24
C PRO A 224 27.87 -26.62 27.28
N LEU A 225 27.71 -26.85 25.98
CA LEU A 225 28.82 -26.83 25.00
C LEU A 225 28.96 -25.53 24.20
N GLY A 226 28.07 -24.55 24.36
CA GLY A 226 28.08 -23.31 23.56
C GLY A 226 27.60 -23.52 22.12
N PHE A 227 27.97 -22.60 21.21
CA PHE A 227 27.55 -22.66 19.80
C PHE A 227 28.34 -23.69 18.98
N HIS A 228 28.07 -24.98 19.21
CA HIS A 228 28.52 -26.07 18.35
C HIS A 228 27.57 -26.27 17.16
N ALA A 229 27.70 -27.39 16.44
CA ALA A 229 26.97 -27.66 15.21
C ALA A 229 25.44 -27.51 15.34
N ARG A 230 24.84 -27.95 16.45
CA ARG A 230 23.38 -27.99 16.60
C ARG A 230 22.77 -26.59 16.83
N PRO A 231 23.16 -25.79 17.85
CA PRO A 231 22.63 -24.44 18.00
C PRO A 231 22.91 -23.55 16.78
N SER A 232 24.10 -23.71 16.19
CA SER A 232 24.50 -22.98 14.98
C SER A 232 23.63 -23.33 13.77
N THR A 233 23.24 -24.60 13.63
CA THR A 233 22.36 -25.04 12.54
C THR A 233 20.97 -24.41 12.69
N TYR A 234 20.38 -24.43 13.90
CA TYR A 234 19.06 -23.85 14.11
C TYR A 234 19.04 -22.34 13.92
N ILE A 235 20.06 -21.63 14.42
CA ILE A 235 20.20 -20.19 14.13
C ILE A 235 20.33 -19.97 12.62
N SER A 236 21.11 -20.79 11.90
CA SER A 236 21.25 -20.65 10.46
C SER A 236 19.98 -20.96 9.68
N LEU A 237 19.12 -21.86 10.17
CA LEU A 237 17.81 -22.11 9.59
C LEU A 237 16.88 -20.91 9.82
N ILE A 238 16.87 -20.34 11.03
CA ILE A 238 16.15 -19.07 11.32
C ILE A 238 16.65 -17.97 10.38
N ALA A 239 17.96 -17.78 10.25
CA ALA A 239 18.56 -16.75 9.41
C ALA A 239 18.20 -16.88 7.92
N ARG A 240 17.93 -18.10 7.45
CA ARG A 240 17.54 -18.38 6.05
C ARG A 240 16.04 -18.34 5.82
N GLN A 241 15.25 -18.43 6.90
CA GLN A 241 13.79 -18.36 6.84
C GLN A 241 13.29 -16.95 6.49
N TYR A 242 14.09 -15.92 6.77
CA TYR A 242 13.68 -14.52 6.62
C TYR A 242 14.54 -13.76 5.61
N ASP A 243 13.90 -12.79 4.96
CA ASP A 243 14.60 -11.79 4.17
C ASP A 243 15.35 -10.80 5.07
N GLY A 244 16.54 -10.41 4.63
CA GLY A 244 17.45 -9.54 5.39
C GLY A 244 18.66 -10.29 5.97
N GLU A 245 19.55 -9.54 6.63
CA GLU A 245 20.81 -10.07 7.14
C GLU A 245 20.75 -10.20 8.66
N LEU A 246 20.88 -11.43 9.17
CA LEU A 246 21.03 -11.73 10.60
C LEU A 246 22.51 -11.96 10.93
N HIS A 247 23.01 -11.30 11.95
CA HIS A 247 24.38 -11.40 12.42
C HIS A 247 24.45 -11.72 13.90
N MET A 248 25.43 -12.53 14.30
CA MET A 248 25.88 -12.64 15.69
C MET A 248 27.03 -11.65 15.91
N LEU A 249 26.97 -10.88 16.98
CA LEU A 249 27.99 -9.90 17.36
C LEU A 249 28.81 -10.46 18.52
N VAL A 250 30.12 -10.62 18.31
CA VAL A 250 31.04 -11.08 19.35
C VAL A 250 32.23 -10.12 19.39
N ASN A 251 32.37 -9.38 20.50
CA ASN A 251 33.49 -8.46 20.72
C ASN A 251 33.70 -7.43 19.57
N GLY A 252 32.61 -6.88 19.04
CA GLY A 252 32.64 -5.90 17.96
C GLY A 252 32.78 -6.48 16.55
N GLU A 253 32.98 -7.79 16.40
CA GLU A 253 32.97 -8.48 15.11
C GLU A 253 31.58 -9.01 14.76
N LYS A 254 31.21 -8.96 13.47
CA LYS A 254 29.94 -9.49 12.96
C LYS A 254 30.17 -10.84 12.27
N TYR A 255 29.42 -11.84 12.70
CA TYR A 255 29.40 -13.19 12.12
C TYR A 255 28.08 -13.42 11.40
N ASN A 256 28.12 -13.90 10.15
CA ASN A 256 26.92 -14.08 9.33
C ASN A 256 26.14 -15.32 9.81
N ALA A 257 24.93 -15.10 10.32
CA ALA A 257 24.10 -16.18 10.86
C ALA A 257 23.59 -17.15 9.79
N LYS A 258 23.56 -16.80 8.50
CA LYS A 258 23.19 -17.73 7.40
C LYS A 258 24.26 -18.80 7.14
N SER A 259 25.45 -18.66 7.73
CA SER A 259 26.58 -19.59 7.60
C SER A 259 26.85 -20.29 8.92
N VAL A 260 26.54 -21.59 8.98
CA VAL A 260 26.87 -22.44 10.14
C VAL A 260 28.37 -22.37 10.46
N MET A 261 29.24 -22.33 9.45
CA MET A 261 30.70 -22.20 9.66
C MET A 261 31.08 -20.87 10.34
N SER A 262 30.42 -19.77 9.96
CA SER A 262 30.65 -18.46 10.59
C SER A 262 30.21 -18.49 12.07
N LEU A 263 29.09 -19.14 12.37
CA LEU A 263 28.61 -19.31 13.74
C LEU A 263 29.50 -20.24 14.58
N LEU A 264 30.06 -21.29 13.99
CA LEU A 264 31.04 -22.16 14.66
C LEU A 264 32.33 -21.40 15.00
N GLN A 265 32.81 -20.56 14.08
CA GLN A 265 33.95 -19.68 14.33
C GLN A 265 33.65 -18.70 15.49
N ALA A 266 32.46 -18.10 15.49
CA ALA A 266 32.01 -17.26 16.60
C ALA A 266 31.96 -18.04 17.93
N GLY A 267 31.47 -19.29 17.90
CA GLY A 267 31.42 -20.19 19.04
C GLY A 267 32.78 -20.43 19.68
N GLY A 268 33.84 -20.61 18.88
CA GLY A 268 35.21 -20.67 19.36
C GLY A 268 35.64 -19.39 20.08
N ALA A 269 35.40 -18.22 19.46
CA ALA A 269 35.74 -16.93 20.05
C ALA A 269 34.99 -16.63 21.36
N ILE A 270 33.73 -17.09 21.47
CA ILE A 270 32.90 -17.00 22.67
C ILE A 270 33.46 -17.88 23.79
N ALA A 271 33.82 -19.12 23.47
CA ALA A 271 34.37 -20.08 24.43
C ALA A 271 35.72 -19.61 24.99
N ASP A 272 36.62 -19.14 24.12
CA ASP A 272 37.95 -18.64 24.49
C ASP A 272 37.88 -17.45 25.48
N LYS A 273 36.86 -16.60 25.35
CA LYS A 273 36.64 -15.43 26.22
C LYS A 273 35.71 -15.69 27.40
N GLY A 274 35.08 -16.87 27.45
CA GLY A 274 34.16 -17.25 28.52
C GLY A 274 32.86 -16.44 28.56
N PHE A 275 32.39 -15.91 27.42
CA PHE A 275 31.14 -15.15 27.38
C PHE A 275 29.94 -16.04 27.73
N LYS A 276 29.00 -15.48 28.49
CA LYS A 276 27.74 -16.16 28.88
C LYS A 276 26.55 -15.72 28.04
N THR A 277 26.68 -14.59 27.36
CA THR A 277 25.67 -13.99 26.50
C THR A 277 26.32 -13.51 25.20
N VAL A 278 25.50 -13.38 24.15
CA VAL A 278 25.90 -12.81 22.85
C VAL A 278 24.81 -11.92 22.33
N GLU A 279 25.19 -10.94 21.50
CA GLU A 279 24.22 -10.11 20.81
C GLU A 279 23.92 -10.67 19.41
N PHE A 280 22.66 -10.58 18.99
CA PHE A 280 22.26 -10.76 17.60
C PHE A 280 21.70 -9.45 17.06
N GLU A 281 21.99 -9.15 15.80
CA GLU A 281 21.48 -7.99 15.05
C GLU A 281 20.84 -8.47 13.76
N GLY A 282 19.56 -8.14 13.53
CA GLY A 282 18.88 -8.52 12.30
C GLY A 282 17.40 -8.13 12.29
N PRO A 283 16.65 -8.55 11.26
CA PRO A 283 15.22 -8.30 11.15
C PRO A 283 14.46 -8.75 12.40
N GLN A 284 13.43 -8.00 12.78
CA GLN A 284 12.68 -8.26 14.02
C GLN A 284 12.18 -9.70 14.13
N GLN A 285 11.65 -10.28 13.04
CA GLN A 285 11.11 -11.65 13.08
C GLN A 285 12.20 -12.69 13.34
N ALA A 286 13.38 -12.53 12.73
CA ALA A 286 14.52 -13.39 12.95
C ALA A 286 15.00 -13.31 14.41
N ILE A 287 15.02 -12.10 14.96
CA ILE A 287 15.42 -11.85 16.34
C ILE A 287 14.43 -12.42 17.36
N GLU A 288 13.12 -12.35 17.09
CA GLU A 288 12.08 -12.98 17.91
C GLU A 288 12.22 -14.50 17.95
N ASP A 289 12.47 -15.13 16.79
CA ASP A 289 12.69 -16.57 16.74
C ASP A 289 14.00 -16.98 17.44
N VAL A 290 15.07 -16.18 17.32
CA VAL A 290 16.32 -16.38 18.08
C VAL A 290 16.09 -16.27 19.59
N LYS A 291 15.27 -15.30 20.05
CA LYS A 291 14.90 -15.16 21.47
C LYS A 291 14.21 -16.41 21.99
N ILE A 292 13.21 -16.90 21.25
CA ILE A 292 12.48 -18.12 21.62
C ILE A 292 13.43 -19.31 21.64
N LEU A 293 14.27 -19.46 20.60
CA LEU A 293 15.24 -20.55 20.54
C LEU A 293 16.18 -20.54 21.76
N ALA A 294 16.68 -19.35 22.15
CA ALA A 294 17.55 -19.20 23.30
C ALA A 294 16.85 -19.51 24.64
N GLN A 295 15.57 -19.16 24.80
CA GLN A 295 14.78 -19.50 26.00
C GLN A 295 14.67 -21.01 26.22
N TYR A 296 14.67 -21.79 25.14
CA TYR A 296 14.62 -23.26 25.16
C TYR A 296 16.03 -23.89 25.04
N ASN A 297 17.07 -23.14 25.43
CA ASN A 297 18.46 -23.57 25.37
C ASN A 297 18.83 -24.20 24.01
N TYR A 298 18.37 -23.56 22.92
CA TYR A 298 18.64 -23.97 21.55
C TYR A 298 18.21 -25.40 21.22
N CYS A 299 17.19 -25.89 21.93
CA CYS A 299 16.69 -27.25 21.82
C CYS A 299 17.79 -28.31 22.04
N GLU A 300 18.81 -28.02 22.87
CA GLU A 300 19.80 -29.01 23.29
C GLU A 300 19.12 -30.21 23.97
N GLU A 301 18.13 -29.91 24.82
CA GLU A 301 17.27 -30.87 25.51
C GLU A 301 15.79 -30.47 25.32
N GLY A 302 14.91 -31.45 25.13
CA GLY A 302 13.45 -31.24 25.04
C GLY A 302 12.88 -31.04 23.63
N GLU A 303 11.59 -30.69 23.58
CA GLU A 303 10.84 -30.53 22.33
C GLU A 303 10.96 -29.12 21.74
N PHE A 304 10.84 -29.02 20.41
CA PHE A 304 10.78 -27.73 19.74
C PHE A 304 9.54 -26.93 20.17
N PRO A 305 9.70 -25.63 20.46
CA PRO A 305 8.57 -24.72 20.64
C PRO A 305 7.65 -24.77 19.42
N ARG A 306 6.32 -24.74 19.63
CA ARG A 306 5.34 -24.76 18.51
C ARG A 306 5.65 -23.73 17.42
N LYS A 307 6.03 -22.50 17.83
CA LYS A 307 6.40 -21.38 16.93
C LYS A 307 7.68 -21.64 16.11
N LEU A 308 8.53 -22.58 16.53
CA LEU A 308 9.77 -22.98 15.86
C LEU A 308 9.71 -24.41 15.28
N SER A 309 8.51 -24.96 15.10
CA SER A 309 8.32 -26.32 14.57
C SER A 309 8.90 -26.54 13.17
N TYR A 310 9.03 -25.47 12.38
CA TYR A 310 9.67 -25.50 11.06
C TYR A 310 11.17 -25.79 11.09
N LEU A 311 11.81 -25.73 12.27
CA LEU A 311 13.21 -26.11 12.46
C LEU A 311 13.41 -27.62 12.64
N LYS A 312 12.33 -28.40 12.75
CA LYS A 312 12.41 -29.86 12.86
C LYS A 312 12.99 -30.42 11.55
N PRO A 313 14.02 -31.29 11.61
CA PRO A 313 14.42 -32.04 10.44
C PRO A 313 13.24 -32.90 9.97
N GLU A 314 12.91 -32.85 8.68
CA GLU A 314 11.91 -33.74 8.09
C GLU A 314 12.41 -35.19 8.22
N GLY A 315 11.76 -35.98 9.07
CA GLY A 315 11.91 -37.43 9.15
C GLY A 315 13.24 -37.93 9.72
N VAL A 316 13.22 -38.28 11.00
CA VAL A 316 13.85 -39.51 11.50
C VAL A 316 12.78 -40.30 12.23
#